data_AF-A0A5J5LD31-F1
#
_entry.id   AF-A0A5J5LD31-F1
#
_cell.length_a   1.000
_cell.length_b   1.000
_cell.length_c   1.000
_cell.angle_alpha   90.00
_cell.angle_beta   90.00
_cell.angle_gamma   90.00
#
_symmetry.space_group_name_H-M   'P 1'
#
loop_
_entity.id
_entity.type
_entity.pdbx_description
1 polymer ?
#
loop_
_entity_poly.entity_id
_entity_poly.type
_entity_poly.pdbx_seq_one_letter_code
_entity_poly.pdbx_strand_id
1 'polypeptide(L)'
;MKTVQFEYHDTESDAPQASVPDVVKFTNDTGKKPDKLSLKYESATPGTFYWKMLVALYGLASKSPVQIYRPDWFYIESDGSKERYDRSHSLVATAEQGRLKLAVVTYIDGWDVTPVDWRPEASSGLMTVDTEEFAQQLLSGAREYRRRHSDPDSGIDRFVSLLIDEIEERWPQGERDKSLTHSAADIPGSMIHTYLYDCLYPDDSFSYLLQYNGIIEAEIQRLQSDAADPDEVGTRYQTLLSHESKPVQRATALALRNNPDERANEWLLSRRWTDIPTVVVPSLEAAAEFPNDGVRDALIETISFSSHPEVRKTAVELLQPYSDNEALNALEKTAETDDDETVRESAQSVLDSIAPD
;
A
#
# COMPACT_ATOMS: atom_id res chain seq x y z
N MET A 1 -22.93 -14.18 23.09
CA MET A 1 -21.82 -13.45 23.75
C MET A 1 -21.35 -12.44 22.71
N LYS A 2 -21.06 -11.20 23.08
CA LYS A 2 -20.56 -10.22 22.09
C LYS A 2 -19.11 -10.55 21.78
N THR A 3 -18.83 -10.84 20.53
CA THR A 3 -17.53 -11.26 20.04
C THR A 3 -16.61 -10.05 19.83
N VAL A 4 -17.16 -8.86 19.59
CA VAL A 4 -16.38 -7.63 19.45
C VAL A 4 -16.96 -6.56 20.39
N GLN A 5 -16.11 -5.70 20.93
CA GLN A 5 -16.53 -4.55 21.73
C GLN A 5 -15.58 -3.37 21.52
N PHE A 6 -16.13 -2.23 21.12
CA PHE A 6 -15.43 -0.96 21.06
C PHE A 6 -15.64 -0.20 22.37
N GLU A 7 -14.56 0.23 23.01
CA GLU A 7 -14.58 1.01 24.25
C GLU A 7 -13.98 2.39 24.01
N TYR A 8 -14.67 3.41 24.53
CA TYR A 8 -14.33 4.81 24.40
C TYR A 8 -14.14 5.35 25.82
N HIS A 9 -12.99 5.93 26.14
CA HIS A 9 -12.81 6.70 27.37
C HIS A 9 -13.23 8.14 27.12
N ASP A 10 -14.17 8.65 27.91
CA ASP A 10 -14.41 10.08 28.01
C ASP A 10 -13.19 10.71 28.69
N THR A 11 -12.36 11.42 27.93
CA THR A 11 -11.43 12.36 28.54
C THR A 11 -12.24 13.55 29.05
N GLU A 12 -12.31 13.70 30.38
CA GLU A 12 -12.89 14.83 31.09
C GLU A 12 -12.55 16.18 30.42
N SER A 13 -13.46 16.73 29.62
CA SER A 13 -13.44 18.11 29.10
C SER A 13 -14.69 18.32 28.25
N ASP A 14 -15.45 19.38 28.50
CA ASP A 14 -16.65 19.82 27.76
C ASP A 14 -16.37 20.24 26.29
N ALA A 15 -15.51 19.52 25.57
CA ALA A 15 -15.30 19.67 24.13
C ALA A 15 -15.70 18.37 23.41
N PRO A 16 -16.61 18.42 22.40
CA PRO A 16 -17.17 17.24 21.77
C PRO A 16 -16.18 16.63 20.76
N GLN A 17 -15.25 15.80 21.24
CA GLN A 17 -14.46 14.95 20.34
C GLN A 17 -15.30 13.74 19.94
N ALA A 18 -15.43 13.44 18.63
CA ALA A 18 -15.88 12.11 18.22
C ALA A 18 -14.78 11.13 18.62
N SER A 19 -15.00 10.39 19.69
CA SER A 19 -13.96 9.57 20.30
C SER A 19 -13.54 8.44 19.36
N VAL A 20 -12.23 8.28 19.20
CA VAL A 20 -11.64 7.04 18.72
C VAL A 20 -11.91 6.00 19.80
N PRO A 21 -12.27 4.75 19.46
CA PRO A 21 -12.24 3.71 20.47
C PRO A 21 -10.80 3.57 20.98
N ASP A 22 -10.59 3.87 22.26
CA ASP A 22 -9.27 3.69 22.89
C ASP A 22 -8.92 2.22 22.99
N VAL A 23 -9.93 1.35 23.05
CA VAL A 23 -9.77 -0.09 23.07
C VAL A 23 -10.75 -0.78 22.13
N VAL A 24 -10.24 -1.61 21.22
CA VAL A 24 -11.06 -2.59 20.48
C VAL A 24 -10.80 -3.97 21.07
N LYS A 25 -11.83 -4.58 21.64
CA LYS A 25 -11.81 -5.91 22.24
C LYS A 25 -12.40 -6.94 21.30
N PHE A 26 -11.66 -8.00 21.04
CA PHE A 26 -12.13 -9.18 20.36
C PHE A 26 -12.17 -10.32 21.36
N THR A 27 -13.26 -11.07 21.38
CA THR A 27 -13.51 -12.22 22.25
C THR A 27 -13.71 -13.43 21.36
N ASN A 28 -13.00 -14.51 21.61
CA ASN A 28 -12.99 -15.65 20.71
C ASN A 28 -14.28 -16.49 20.79
N ASP A 29 -14.83 -16.85 19.64
CA ASP A 29 -16.08 -17.62 19.55
C ASP A 29 -15.88 -19.14 19.61
N THR A 30 -14.64 -19.60 19.46
CA THR A 30 -14.33 -21.02 19.22
C THR A 30 -13.76 -21.76 20.43
N GLY A 31 -13.50 -21.06 21.54
CA GLY A 31 -12.95 -21.64 22.77
C GLY A 31 -11.50 -22.16 22.65
N LYS A 32 -10.81 -21.93 21.52
CA LYS A 32 -9.39 -22.23 21.34
C LYS A 32 -8.58 -20.96 21.54
N LYS A 33 -7.86 -20.82 22.66
CA LYS A 33 -6.93 -19.72 23.03
C LYS A 33 -6.36 -18.95 21.82
N PRO A 34 -6.31 -17.60 21.85
CA PRO A 34 -6.53 -16.71 22.99
C PRO A 34 -8.02 -16.37 23.25
N ASP A 35 -8.32 -15.94 24.47
CA ASP A 35 -9.68 -15.62 24.93
C ASP A 35 -10.08 -14.18 24.56
N LYS A 36 -9.12 -13.25 24.59
CA LYS A 36 -9.34 -11.84 24.33
C LYS A 36 -8.15 -11.14 23.68
N LEU A 37 -8.40 -10.27 22.71
CA LEU A 37 -7.42 -9.38 22.09
C LEU A 37 -7.89 -7.94 22.32
N SER A 38 -7.01 -7.06 22.80
CA SER A 38 -7.32 -5.66 23.05
C SER A 38 -6.34 -4.76 22.31
N LEU A 39 -6.82 -3.98 21.36
CA LEU A 39 -6.01 -3.04 20.57
C LEU A 39 -6.09 -1.67 21.21
N LYS A 40 -4.95 -1.03 21.53
CA LYS A 40 -4.91 0.32 22.09
C LYS A 40 -4.28 1.31 21.11
N TYR A 41 -4.94 2.44 20.94
CA TYR A 41 -4.52 3.53 20.04
C TYR A 41 -4.30 4.79 20.86
N GLU A 42 -3.10 5.38 20.81
CA GLU A 42 -2.75 6.59 21.56
C GLU A 42 -2.65 7.84 20.68
N SER A 43 -2.64 7.68 19.34
CA SER A 43 -2.20 8.74 18.44
C SER A 43 -2.98 8.90 17.13
N ALA A 44 -4.05 8.12 16.89
CA ALA A 44 -4.81 8.24 15.65
C ALA A 44 -5.86 9.36 15.74
N THR A 45 -5.96 10.22 14.72
CA THR A 45 -7.18 11.01 14.54
C THR A 45 -8.35 10.07 14.25
N PRO A 46 -9.59 10.39 14.66
CA PRO A 46 -10.74 9.52 14.43
C PRO A 46 -10.95 9.14 12.97
N GLY A 47 -10.75 10.08 12.04
CA GLY A 47 -10.81 9.81 10.59
C GLY A 47 -9.79 8.77 10.16
N THR A 48 -8.54 8.86 10.63
CA THR A 48 -7.48 7.89 10.31
C THR A 48 -7.83 6.50 10.82
N PHE A 49 -8.37 6.40 12.03
CA PHE A 49 -8.77 5.12 12.60
C PHE A 49 -9.86 4.45 11.75
N TYR A 50 -10.98 5.15 11.49
CA TYR A 50 -12.10 4.57 10.77
C TYR A 50 -11.75 4.25 9.33
N TRP A 51 -11.04 5.14 8.64
CA TRP A 51 -10.53 4.89 7.30
C TRP A 51 -9.73 3.58 7.22
N LYS A 52 -8.73 3.40 8.09
CA LYS A 52 -7.86 2.22 8.03
C LYS A 52 -8.56 0.93 8.44
N MET A 53 -9.43 0.99 9.44
CA MET A 53 -10.23 -0.17 9.82
C MET A 53 -11.24 -0.56 8.75
N LEU A 54 -11.84 0.41 8.05
CA LEU A 54 -12.75 0.15 6.93
C LEU A 54 -12.00 -0.38 5.71
N VAL A 55 -10.79 0.09 5.41
CA VAL A 55 -9.91 -0.51 4.39
C VAL A 55 -9.59 -1.95 4.74
N ALA A 56 -9.25 -2.24 6.01
CA ALA A 56 -9.02 -3.60 6.45
C ALA A 56 -10.28 -4.46 6.27
N LEU A 57 -11.46 -3.96 6.66
CA LEU A 57 -12.73 -4.66 6.45
C LEU A 57 -13.03 -4.91 4.96
N TYR A 58 -12.77 -3.93 4.11
CA TYR A 58 -12.94 -4.04 2.66
C TYR A 58 -12.00 -5.10 2.07
N GLY A 59 -10.72 -5.08 2.44
CA GLY A 59 -9.75 -6.07 1.99
C GLY A 59 -10.03 -7.47 2.52
N LEU A 60 -10.57 -7.60 3.73
CA LEU A 60 -11.05 -8.88 4.27
C LEU A 60 -12.19 -9.46 3.44
N ALA A 61 -13.10 -8.62 2.99
CA ALA A 61 -14.16 -9.04 2.08
C ALA A 61 -13.58 -9.50 0.71
N SER A 62 -12.37 -9.04 0.35
CA SER A 62 -11.69 -9.37 -0.92
C SER A 62 -10.81 -10.64 -0.90
N LYS A 63 -10.88 -11.48 0.15
CA LYS A 63 -10.03 -12.67 0.39
C LYS A 63 -8.54 -12.41 0.61
N SER A 64 -8.09 -11.16 0.57
CA SER A 64 -6.69 -10.84 0.81
C SER A 64 -6.47 -10.71 2.32
N PRO A 65 -5.44 -11.34 2.90
CA PRO A 65 -4.98 -10.98 4.23
C PRO A 65 -4.63 -9.50 4.24
N VAL A 66 -5.15 -8.78 5.22
CA VAL A 66 -4.89 -7.34 5.38
C VAL A 66 -4.28 -7.11 6.74
N GLN A 67 -3.28 -6.23 6.80
CA GLN A 67 -2.81 -5.73 8.07
C GLN A 67 -3.92 -4.89 8.71
N ILE A 68 -4.41 -5.31 9.89
CA ILE A 68 -5.28 -4.46 10.70
C ILE A 68 -4.40 -3.35 11.26
N TYR A 69 -4.86 -2.11 11.09
CA TYR A 69 -4.19 -0.87 11.46
C TYR A 69 -3.24 -1.01 12.67
N ARG A 70 -1.97 -0.60 12.49
CA ARG A 70 -0.88 -0.66 13.47
C ARG A 70 -1.26 0.07 14.77
N PRO A 71 -1.67 -0.65 15.83
CA PRO A 71 -1.89 -0.02 17.12
C PRO A 71 -0.54 0.40 17.71
N ASP A 72 -0.53 1.38 18.61
CA ASP A 72 0.68 1.77 19.33
C ASP A 72 1.20 0.61 20.20
N TRP A 73 0.26 -0.21 20.68
CA TRP A 73 0.45 -1.41 21.47
C TRP A 73 -0.86 -2.20 21.52
N PHE A 74 -0.76 -3.51 21.67
CA PHE A 74 -1.93 -4.36 21.87
C PHE A 74 -1.64 -5.45 22.89
N TYR A 75 -2.71 -6.03 23.43
CA TYR A 75 -2.64 -7.09 24.41
C TYR A 75 -3.37 -8.33 23.92
N ILE A 76 -2.74 -9.49 24.07
CA ILE A 76 -3.41 -10.78 23.96
C ILE A 76 -3.58 -11.34 25.37
N GLU A 77 -4.82 -11.68 25.72
CA GLU A 77 -5.18 -12.36 26.96
C GLU A 77 -5.56 -13.81 26.64
N SER A 78 -4.86 -14.76 27.26
CA SER A 78 -5.09 -16.21 27.15
C SER A 78 -4.93 -16.86 28.52
N ASP A 79 -5.96 -17.55 29.01
CA ASP A 79 -5.94 -18.26 30.31
C ASP A 79 -5.61 -17.38 31.50
N GLY A 80 -6.04 -16.12 31.46
CA GLY A 80 -5.72 -15.14 32.50
C GLY A 80 -4.27 -14.63 32.47
N SER A 81 -3.43 -15.10 31.54
CA SER A 81 -2.16 -14.46 31.21
C SER A 81 -2.39 -13.34 30.19
N LYS A 82 -1.65 -12.24 30.32
CA LYS A 82 -1.76 -11.05 29.47
C LYS A 82 -0.39 -10.71 28.90
N GLU A 83 -0.26 -10.82 27.59
CA GLU A 83 0.96 -10.49 26.86
C GLU A 83 0.79 -9.15 26.15
N ARG A 84 1.82 -8.31 26.21
CA ARG A 84 1.85 -6.99 25.58
C ARG A 84 2.77 -7.02 24.37
N TYR A 85 2.29 -6.50 23.26
CA TYR A 85 3.05 -6.31 22.03
C TYR A 85 3.16 -4.82 21.72
N ASP A 86 4.30 -4.41 21.19
CA ASP A 86 4.59 -3.05 20.78
C ASP A 86 4.64 -2.92 19.25
N ARG A 87 5.18 -1.81 18.76
CA ARG A 87 5.31 -1.50 17.34
C ARG A 87 6.24 -2.45 16.56
N SER A 88 6.96 -3.35 17.23
CA SER A 88 7.71 -4.45 16.61
C SER A 88 6.81 -5.65 16.28
N HIS A 89 5.49 -5.51 16.33
CA HIS A 89 4.57 -6.56 15.92
C HIS A 89 3.45 -5.97 15.07
N SER A 90 2.90 -6.78 14.17
CA SER A 90 1.75 -6.42 13.35
C SER A 90 0.58 -7.37 13.61
N LEU A 91 -0.62 -6.84 13.50
CA LEU A 91 -1.85 -7.62 13.51
C LEU A 91 -2.29 -7.82 12.06
N VAL A 92 -2.34 -9.07 11.61
CA VAL A 92 -2.82 -9.43 10.27
C VAL A 92 -4.14 -10.15 10.42
N ALA A 93 -5.04 -9.91 9.48
CA ALA A 93 -6.34 -10.54 9.47
C ALA A 93 -6.69 -11.11 8.11
N THR A 94 -7.37 -12.25 8.10
CA THR A 94 -8.00 -12.83 6.92
C THR A 94 -9.42 -13.22 7.26
N ALA A 95 -10.33 -13.18 6.28
CA ALA A 95 -11.69 -13.67 6.44
C ALA A 95 -11.87 -14.96 5.65
N GLU A 96 -12.36 -16.00 6.31
CA GLU A 96 -12.68 -17.29 5.70
C GLU A 96 -14.00 -17.81 6.27
N GLN A 97 -14.96 -18.14 5.40
CA GLN A 97 -16.26 -18.73 5.80
C GLN A 97 -17.03 -17.90 6.85
N GLY A 98 -16.98 -16.55 6.73
CA GLY A 98 -17.61 -15.62 7.67
C GLY A 98 -16.90 -15.48 9.02
N ARG A 99 -15.67 -15.97 9.13
CA ARG A 99 -14.83 -15.86 10.32
C ARG A 99 -13.57 -15.08 10.03
N LEU A 100 -13.29 -14.11 10.89
CA LEU A 100 -12.07 -13.33 10.88
C LEU A 100 -11.02 -14.06 11.71
N LYS A 101 -9.93 -14.47 11.05
CA LYS A 101 -8.74 -15.01 11.72
C LYS A 101 -7.75 -13.87 11.93
N LEU A 102 -7.42 -13.59 13.18
CA LEU A 102 -6.45 -12.57 13.57
C LEU A 102 -5.16 -13.26 14.01
N ALA A 103 -4.03 -12.78 13.48
CA ALA A 103 -2.71 -13.31 13.78
C ALA A 103 -1.75 -12.18 14.17
N VAL A 104 -0.92 -12.46 15.17
CA VAL A 104 0.16 -11.57 15.58
C VAL A 104 1.47 -12.08 15.01
N VAL A 105 2.17 -11.20 14.30
CA VAL A 105 3.42 -11.50 13.61
C VAL A 105 4.52 -10.57 14.08
N THR A 106 5.73 -11.12 14.26
CA THR A 106 6.94 -10.33 14.57
C THR A 106 7.21 -9.34 13.46
N TYR A 107 7.76 -8.19 13.82
CA TYR A 107 7.97 -7.01 12.99
C TYR A 107 8.35 -7.40 11.57
N ILE A 108 7.44 -7.09 10.64
CA ILE A 108 7.73 -7.13 9.22
C ILE A 108 8.25 -5.72 8.95
N ASP A 109 9.58 -5.59 8.92
CA ASP A 109 10.21 -4.35 8.51
C ASP A 109 9.97 -4.20 7.02
N GLY A 110 9.26 -3.15 6.64
CA GLY A 110 8.82 -2.95 5.29
C GLY A 110 7.43 -3.50 4.96
N TRP A 111 6.86 -2.78 4.01
CA TRP A 111 5.62 -2.84 3.27
C TRP A 111 5.27 -4.26 2.72
N ASP A 112 6.13 -5.28 2.88
CA ASP A 112 5.98 -6.63 2.31
C ASP A 112 5.20 -7.62 3.19
N VAL A 113 3.97 -7.28 3.57
CA VAL A 113 2.97 -8.36 3.73
C VAL A 113 2.40 -8.61 2.34
N THR A 114 3.14 -9.34 1.51
CA THR A 114 2.49 -9.97 0.36
C THR A 114 1.53 -11.01 0.94
N PRO A 115 0.21 -10.94 0.66
CA PRO A 115 -0.78 -11.95 1.00
C PRO A 115 -0.34 -13.41 0.85
N VAL A 116 0.59 -13.66 -0.08
CA VAL A 116 0.98 -14.98 -0.59
C VAL A 116 1.92 -15.73 0.37
N ASP A 117 2.72 -15.05 1.19
CA ASP A 117 3.69 -15.69 2.09
C ASP A 117 3.19 -15.83 3.54
N TRP A 118 1.97 -15.37 3.82
CA TRP A 118 1.38 -15.51 5.14
C TRP A 118 0.99 -16.96 5.44
N ARG A 119 1.69 -17.58 6.39
CA ARG A 119 1.35 -18.90 6.96
C ARG A 119 0.83 -18.74 8.38
N PRO A 120 -0.49 -18.89 8.64
CA PRO A 120 -1.08 -18.71 9.97
C PRO A 120 -0.46 -19.61 11.07
N GLU A 121 0.17 -20.72 10.67
CA GLU A 121 0.79 -21.72 11.56
C GLU A 121 2.02 -21.19 12.34
N ALA A 122 2.59 -20.06 11.94
CA ALA A 122 3.75 -19.44 12.60
C ALA A 122 3.39 -18.27 13.55
N SER A 123 2.09 -18.01 13.79
CA SER A 123 1.64 -16.86 14.58
C SER A 123 1.65 -17.11 16.10
N SER A 124 1.99 -16.08 16.89
CA SER A 124 2.05 -16.16 18.37
C SER A 124 0.68 -16.08 19.05
N GLY A 125 -0.38 -15.74 18.30
CA GLY A 125 -1.75 -15.71 18.81
C GLY A 125 -2.75 -15.71 17.65
N LEU A 126 -3.50 -16.80 17.52
CA LEU A 126 -4.54 -16.97 16.50
C LEU A 126 -5.92 -16.82 17.14
N MET A 127 -6.61 -15.72 16.86
CA MET A 127 -7.99 -15.51 17.33
C MET A 127 -8.98 -15.68 16.18
N THR A 128 -10.17 -16.23 16.48
CA THR A 128 -11.28 -16.30 15.52
C THR A 128 -12.49 -15.56 16.05
N VAL A 129 -13.00 -14.61 15.27
CA VAL A 129 -14.21 -13.83 15.59
C VAL A 129 -15.19 -13.81 14.43
N ASP A 130 -16.48 -13.66 14.72
CA ASP A 130 -17.52 -13.38 13.76
C ASP A 130 -17.26 -12.08 12.97
N THR A 131 -17.11 -12.19 11.65
CA THR A 131 -16.83 -11.05 10.78
C THR A 131 -18.03 -10.10 10.68
N GLU A 132 -19.26 -10.63 10.80
CA GLU A 132 -20.48 -9.85 10.68
C GLU A 132 -20.67 -8.91 11.88
N GLU A 133 -20.41 -9.39 13.11
CA GLU A 133 -20.45 -8.57 14.31
C GLU A 133 -19.36 -7.48 14.27
N PHE A 134 -18.14 -7.83 13.86
CA PHE A 134 -17.05 -6.88 13.66
C PHE A 134 -17.44 -5.77 12.68
N ALA A 135 -17.95 -6.16 11.51
CA ALA A 135 -18.37 -5.22 10.47
C ALA A 135 -19.47 -4.28 10.95
N GLN A 136 -20.50 -4.80 11.63
CA GLN A 136 -21.61 -3.99 12.14
C GLN A 136 -21.15 -2.93 13.14
N GLN A 137 -20.29 -3.32 14.09
CA GLN A 137 -19.81 -2.39 15.10
C GLN A 137 -18.88 -1.32 14.50
N LEU A 138 -18.01 -1.71 13.57
CA LEU A 138 -17.14 -0.77 12.87
C LEU A 138 -17.94 0.24 12.03
N LEU A 139 -18.90 -0.22 11.24
CA LEU A 139 -19.77 0.64 10.44
C LEU A 139 -20.58 1.59 11.32
N SER A 140 -21.11 1.11 12.45
CA SER A 140 -21.84 1.95 13.40
C SER A 140 -20.95 3.08 13.94
N GLY A 141 -19.70 2.78 14.32
CA GLY A 141 -18.75 3.80 14.76
C GLY A 141 -18.38 4.78 13.65
N ALA A 142 -18.14 4.29 12.45
CA ALA A 142 -17.75 5.12 11.30
C ALA A 142 -18.88 6.07 10.86
N ARG A 143 -20.13 5.63 10.89
CA ARG A 143 -21.31 6.49 10.65
C ARG A 143 -21.41 7.60 11.69
N GLU A 144 -21.21 7.27 12.95
CA GLU A 144 -21.28 8.27 14.02
C GLU A 144 -20.14 9.29 13.91
N TYR A 145 -18.95 8.84 13.50
CA TYR A 145 -17.85 9.72 13.13
C TYR A 145 -18.28 10.68 12.01
N ARG A 146 -18.79 10.18 10.88
CA ARG A 146 -19.24 10.99 9.73
C ARG A 146 -20.36 11.95 10.06
N ARG A 147 -21.32 11.54 10.90
CA ARG A 147 -22.41 12.42 11.35
C ARG A 147 -21.88 13.64 12.12
N ARG A 148 -20.77 13.48 12.85
CA ARG A 148 -20.16 14.55 13.66
C ARG A 148 -19.08 15.33 12.89
N HIS A 149 -18.43 14.68 11.94
CA HIS A 149 -17.34 15.21 11.12
C HIS A 149 -17.77 15.15 9.67
N SER A 150 -18.31 16.26 9.19
CA SER A 150 -18.70 16.46 7.80
C SER A 150 -17.87 17.61 7.24
N ASP A 151 -16.57 17.37 7.05
CA ASP A 151 -15.76 18.25 6.22
C ASP A 151 -15.81 17.74 4.77
N PRO A 152 -16.52 18.42 3.85
CA PRO A 152 -16.59 17.99 2.45
C PRO A 152 -15.26 18.16 1.70
N ASP A 153 -14.36 19.00 2.21
CA ASP A 153 -13.06 19.27 1.61
C ASP A 153 -11.99 18.26 2.10
N SER A 154 -12.29 17.50 3.16
CA SER A 154 -11.43 16.43 3.64
C SER A 154 -11.54 15.18 2.76
N GLY A 155 -10.45 14.85 2.05
CA GLY A 155 -10.36 13.63 1.23
C GLY A 155 -10.53 12.34 2.05
N ILE A 156 -10.02 12.30 3.29
CA ILE A 156 -10.22 11.15 4.20
C ILE A 156 -11.71 10.95 4.50
N ASP A 157 -12.42 12.03 4.80
CA ASP A 157 -13.85 12.00 5.14
C ASP A 157 -14.72 11.55 3.97
N ARG A 158 -14.39 12.01 2.77
CA ARG A 158 -14.99 11.56 1.52
C ARG A 158 -14.75 10.07 1.29
N PHE A 159 -13.51 9.62 1.44
CA PHE A 159 -13.13 8.23 1.26
C PHE A 159 -13.78 7.29 2.30
N VAL A 160 -13.85 7.70 3.57
CA VAL A 160 -14.59 6.99 4.62
C VAL A 160 -16.08 6.85 4.24
N SER A 161 -16.69 7.89 3.67
CA SER A 161 -18.08 7.83 3.22
C SER A 161 -18.26 6.79 2.11
N LEU A 162 -17.38 6.82 1.09
CA LEU A 162 -17.40 5.86 0.00
C LEU A 162 -17.22 4.43 0.50
N LEU A 163 -16.31 4.20 1.46
CA LEU A 163 -16.12 2.90 2.11
C LEU A 163 -17.37 2.42 2.85
N ILE A 164 -18.04 3.30 3.59
CA ILE A 164 -19.29 2.96 4.30
C ILE A 164 -20.36 2.56 3.29
N ASP A 165 -20.61 3.40 2.28
CA ASP A 165 -21.65 3.17 1.28
C ASP A 165 -21.40 1.86 0.51
N GLU A 166 -20.15 1.65 0.08
CA GLU A 166 -19.72 0.46 -0.66
C GLU A 166 -19.87 -0.82 0.18
N ILE A 167 -19.43 -0.80 1.44
CA ILE A 167 -19.59 -1.96 2.32
C ILE A 167 -21.08 -2.22 2.58
N GLU A 168 -21.92 -1.20 2.69
CA GLU A 168 -23.36 -1.35 2.93
C GLU A 168 -24.14 -1.86 1.72
N GLU A 169 -23.85 -1.34 0.54
CA GLU A 169 -24.47 -1.77 -0.71
C GLU A 169 -24.18 -3.24 -0.98
N ARG A 170 -22.95 -3.68 -0.70
CA ARG A 170 -22.46 -5.00 -1.09
C ARG A 170 -22.50 -6.03 0.01
N TRP A 171 -22.63 -5.58 1.26
CA TRP A 171 -22.84 -6.42 2.42
C TRP A 171 -24.18 -6.10 3.10
N PRO A 172 -25.33 -6.26 2.39
CA PRO A 172 -26.64 -5.96 2.94
C PRO A 172 -26.94 -6.83 4.17
N GLN A 173 -27.71 -6.27 5.11
CA GLN A 173 -28.13 -7.02 6.29
C GLN A 173 -29.02 -8.21 5.88
N GLY A 174 -28.60 -9.44 6.24
CA GLY A 174 -29.41 -10.66 6.07
C GLY A 174 -29.10 -11.53 4.83
N GLU A 175 -28.40 -11.02 3.82
CA GLU A 175 -27.97 -11.77 2.61
C GLU A 175 -26.44 -11.91 2.54
N ARG A 176 -25.84 -12.16 3.70
CA ARG A 176 -24.38 -12.18 3.88
C ARG A 176 -23.84 -13.53 3.43
N ASP A 177 -23.74 -13.72 2.12
CA ASP A 177 -23.12 -14.91 1.55
C ASP A 177 -21.68 -15.05 2.11
N LYS A 178 -21.42 -16.21 2.70
CA LYS A 178 -20.15 -16.53 3.39
C LYS A 178 -19.00 -16.75 2.42
N SER A 179 -19.29 -16.72 1.11
CA SER A 179 -18.30 -16.68 0.04
C SER A 179 -17.93 -15.23 -0.29
N LEU A 180 -17.25 -14.58 0.65
CA LEU A 180 -16.62 -13.29 0.41
C LEU A 180 -15.54 -13.48 -0.67
N THR A 181 -15.89 -13.25 -1.93
CA THR A 181 -14.98 -13.16 -3.08
C THR A 181 -15.22 -11.84 -3.75
N HIS A 182 -14.24 -10.94 -3.73
CA HIS A 182 -14.22 -9.81 -4.64
C HIS A 182 -13.31 -10.10 -5.81
N SER A 183 -13.75 -9.66 -6.99
CA SER A 183 -12.89 -9.44 -8.14
C SER A 183 -12.44 -7.98 -8.14
N ALA A 184 -11.26 -7.72 -8.69
CA ALA A 184 -10.79 -6.40 -9.07
C ALA A 184 -11.86 -5.54 -9.76
N ALA A 185 -12.62 -6.16 -10.66
CA ALA A 185 -13.65 -5.50 -11.46
C ALA A 185 -14.82 -4.93 -10.63
N ASP A 186 -14.93 -5.35 -9.37
CA ASP A 186 -16.02 -4.93 -8.52
C ASP A 186 -15.70 -3.57 -7.88
N ILE A 187 -14.45 -3.15 -7.68
CA ILE A 187 -14.17 -1.91 -6.92
C ILE A 187 -14.77 -0.67 -7.62
N PRO A 188 -15.59 0.16 -6.95
CA PRO A 188 -16.20 1.33 -7.57
C PRO A 188 -15.16 2.32 -8.09
N GLY A 189 -15.35 2.78 -9.33
CA GLY A 189 -14.46 3.76 -9.95
C GLY A 189 -14.31 5.06 -9.15
N SER A 190 -15.36 5.49 -8.44
CA SER A 190 -15.32 6.66 -7.54
C SER A 190 -14.36 6.45 -6.36
N MET A 191 -14.34 5.25 -5.79
CA MET A 191 -13.46 4.90 -4.68
C MET A 191 -12.00 4.84 -5.14
N ILE A 192 -11.74 4.21 -6.29
CA ILE A 192 -10.42 4.18 -6.92
C ILE A 192 -9.93 5.60 -7.20
N HIS A 193 -10.78 6.43 -7.82
CA HIS A 193 -10.44 7.79 -8.20
C HIS A 193 -10.13 8.66 -6.97
N THR A 194 -11.01 8.66 -5.96
CA THR A 194 -10.77 9.39 -4.71
C THR A 194 -9.48 8.92 -4.03
N TYR A 195 -9.21 7.62 -4.00
CA TYR A 195 -7.98 7.12 -3.41
C TYR A 195 -6.72 7.57 -4.15
N LEU A 196 -6.69 7.40 -5.48
CA LEU A 196 -5.50 7.67 -6.28
C LEU A 196 -5.21 9.16 -6.47
N TYR A 197 -6.23 10.01 -6.42
CA TYR A 197 -6.10 11.42 -6.79
C TYR A 197 -6.45 12.42 -5.69
N ASP A 198 -7.31 12.06 -4.73
CA ASP A 198 -7.81 13.00 -3.71
C ASP A 198 -7.28 12.66 -2.29
N CYS A 199 -6.83 11.43 -2.03
CA CYS A 199 -6.37 11.02 -0.71
C CYS A 199 -4.94 11.52 -0.42
N LEU A 200 -4.84 12.54 0.43
CA LEU A 200 -3.56 13.08 0.93
C LEU A 200 -2.80 12.15 1.88
N TYR A 201 -3.49 11.11 2.37
CA TYR A 201 -2.90 10.07 3.20
C TYR A 201 -3.37 8.76 2.59
N PRO A 202 -2.51 8.02 1.88
CA PRO A 202 -2.85 6.69 1.40
C PRO A 202 -2.52 5.61 2.45
N ASP A 203 -3.18 4.46 2.31
CA ASP A 203 -2.99 3.28 3.17
C ASP A 203 -2.40 2.17 2.32
N ASP A 204 -1.20 1.72 2.67
CA ASP A 204 -0.50 0.79 1.79
C ASP A 204 -1.22 -0.52 1.61
N SER A 205 -2.01 -0.97 2.58
CA SER A 205 -2.84 -2.17 2.42
C SER A 205 -3.84 -1.99 1.29
N PHE A 206 -4.44 -0.79 1.17
CA PHE A 206 -5.31 -0.48 0.03
C PHE A 206 -4.50 -0.35 -1.26
N SER A 207 -3.34 0.29 -1.24
CA SER A 207 -2.47 0.36 -2.44
C SER A 207 -2.04 -1.03 -2.94
N TYR A 208 -1.68 -1.94 -2.03
CA TYR A 208 -1.36 -3.33 -2.36
C TYR A 208 -2.58 -4.05 -2.93
N LEU A 209 -3.76 -3.83 -2.34
CA LEU A 209 -5.00 -4.37 -2.87
C LEU A 209 -5.25 -3.87 -4.30
N LEU A 210 -5.08 -2.57 -4.57
CA LEU A 210 -5.22 -2.02 -5.92
C LEU A 210 -4.17 -2.59 -6.88
N GLN A 211 -2.91 -2.69 -6.45
CA GLN A 211 -1.82 -3.26 -7.26
C GLN A 211 -2.07 -4.74 -7.58
N TYR A 212 -2.34 -5.57 -6.58
CA TYR A 212 -2.51 -7.01 -6.73
C TYR A 212 -3.72 -7.37 -7.60
N ASN A 213 -4.76 -6.55 -7.53
CA ASN A 213 -5.95 -6.69 -8.36
C ASN A 213 -5.80 -6.07 -9.76
N GLY A 214 -4.63 -5.53 -10.13
CA GLY A 214 -4.40 -4.94 -11.45
C GLY A 214 -5.19 -3.65 -11.70
N ILE A 215 -5.71 -3.01 -10.65
CA ILE A 215 -6.51 -1.79 -10.76
C ILE A 215 -5.65 -0.62 -11.25
N ILE A 216 -4.42 -0.54 -10.77
CA ILE A 216 -3.48 0.51 -11.17
C ILE A 216 -3.14 0.35 -12.66
N GLU A 217 -2.90 -0.89 -13.11
CA GLU A 217 -2.67 -1.18 -14.53
C GLU A 217 -3.90 -0.82 -15.39
N ALA A 218 -5.11 -1.18 -14.94
CA ALA A 218 -6.34 -0.82 -15.63
C ALA A 218 -6.54 0.71 -15.69
N GLU A 219 -6.17 1.44 -14.65
CA GLU A 219 -6.24 2.91 -14.64
C GLU A 219 -5.23 3.53 -15.63
N ILE A 220 -4.01 2.99 -15.72
CA ILE A 220 -3.04 3.43 -16.74
C ILE A 220 -3.59 3.16 -18.15
N GLN A 221 -4.15 1.98 -18.41
CA GLN A 221 -4.79 1.68 -19.69
C GLN A 221 -5.96 2.64 -20.00
N ARG A 222 -6.75 3.01 -18.99
CA ARG A 222 -7.83 3.99 -19.13
C ARG A 222 -7.29 5.37 -19.51
N LEU A 223 -6.23 5.84 -18.86
CA LEU A 223 -5.56 7.11 -19.17
C LEU A 223 -4.94 7.12 -20.58
N GLN A 224 -4.52 5.96 -21.07
CA GLN A 224 -3.94 5.80 -22.41
C GLN A 224 -5.01 5.66 -23.51
N SER A 225 -6.28 5.43 -23.15
CA SER A 225 -7.36 5.29 -24.13
C SER A 225 -7.68 6.60 -24.84
N ASP A 226 -8.18 6.50 -26.08
CA ASP A 226 -8.60 7.65 -26.91
C ASP A 226 -9.70 8.53 -26.26
N ALA A 227 -10.35 8.02 -25.21
CA ALA A 227 -11.39 8.74 -24.48
C ALA A 227 -10.83 9.64 -23.35
N ALA A 228 -9.55 9.50 -23.00
CA ALA A 228 -8.91 10.33 -21.98
C ALA A 228 -8.59 11.72 -22.53
N ASP A 229 -8.78 12.75 -21.69
CA ASP A 229 -8.35 14.11 -22.02
C ASP A 229 -6.81 14.16 -22.06
N PRO A 230 -6.18 14.37 -23.24
CA PRO A 230 -4.72 14.35 -23.36
C PRO A 230 -4.03 15.38 -22.46
N ASP A 231 -4.70 16.48 -22.15
CA ASP A 231 -4.16 17.57 -21.32
C ASP A 231 -4.13 17.19 -19.84
N GLU A 232 -4.99 16.25 -19.40
CA GLU A 232 -4.99 15.75 -18.01
C GLU A 232 -4.06 14.56 -17.78
N VAL A 233 -3.76 13.76 -18.82
CA VAL A 233 -2.99 12.50 -18.67
C VAL A 233 -1.64 12.74 -18.01
N GLY A 234 -0.91 13.78 -18.43
CA GLY A 234 0.38 14.14 -17.83
C GLY A 234 0.27 14.46 -16.34
N THR A 235 -0.75 15.23 -15.93
CA THR A 235 -1.01 15.53 -14.52
C THR A 235 -1.37 14.26 -13.74
N ARG A 236 -2.16 13.35 -14.33
CA ARG A 236 -2.51 12.08 -13.67
C ARG A 236 -1.29 11.19 -13.49
N TYR A 237 -0.40 11.09 -14.47
CA TYR A 237 0.89 10.39 -14.32
C TYR A 237 1.76 11.03 -13.24
N GLN A 238 1.86 12.36 -13.22
CA GLN A 238 2.57 13.07 -12.16
C GLN A 238 2.02 12.69 -10.77
N THR A 239 0.69 12.73 -10.61
CA THR A 239 0.04 12.38 -9.35
C THR A 239 0.33 10.94 -8.94
N LEU A 240 0.20 9.97 -9.85
CA LEU A 240 0.42 8.56 -9.55
C LEU A 240 1.89 8.23 -9.26
N LEU A 241 2.83 8.79 -10.04
CA LEU A 241 4.27 8.61 -9.83
C LEU A 241 4.79 9.39 -8.61
N SER A 242 4.09 10.43 -8.18
CA SER A 242 4.39 11.18 -6.95
C SER A 242 3.48 10.84 -5.78
N HIS A 243 2.71 9.77 -5.90
CA HIS A 243 1.73 9.38 -4.91
C HIS A 243 2.42 8.99 -3.60
N GLU A 244 1.92 9.41 -2.44
CA GLU A 244 2.55 9.14 -1.14
C GLU A 244 2.77 7.64 -0.84
N SER A 245 1.97 6.75 -1.45
CA SER A 245 2.17 5.30 -1.36
C SER A 245 3.12 4.77 -2.43
N LYS A 246 4.27 4.24 -1.99
CA LYS A 246 5.30 3.62 -2.85
C LYS A 246 4.78 2.45 -3.68
N PRO A 247 3.91 1.54 -3.16
CA PRO A 247 3.23 0.55 -4.00
C PRO A 247 2.51 1.16 -5.21
N VAL A 248 1.84 2.31 -5.06
CA VAL A 248 1.19 2.99 -6.20
C VAL A 248 2.22 3.51 -7.20
N GLN A 249 3.27 4.17 -6.72
CA GLN A 249 4.35 4.67 -7.59
C GLN A 249 4.99 3.52 -8.38
N ARG A 250 5.37 2.43 -7.70
CA ARG A 250 5.96 1.24 -8.30
C ARG A 250 5.02 0.59 -9.32
N ALA A 251 3.77 0.34 -8.94
CA ALA A 251 2.80 -0.29 -9.82
C ALA A 251 2.52 0.56 -11.08
N THR A 252 2.50 1.89 -10.91
CA THR A 252 2.36 2.84 -12.02
C THR A 252 3.53 2.74 -12.97
N ALA A 253 4.77 2.77 -12.46
CA ALA A 253 5.97 2.64 -13.28
C ALA A 253 6.01 1.29 -14.01
N LEU A 254 5.67 0.18 -13.33
CA LEU A 254 5.59 -1.14 -13.96
C LEU A 254 4.52 -1.22 -15.06
N ALA A 255 3.35 -0.62 -14.84
CA ALA A 255 2.30 -0.56 -15.86
C ALA A 255 2.75 0.27 -17.07
N LEU A 256 3.43 1.40 -16.85
CA LEU A 256 4.02 2.22 -17.91
C LEU A 256 5.18 1.52 -18.64
N ARG A 257 5.98 0.69 -17.97
CA ARG A 257 6.98 -0.14 -18.64
C ARG A 257 6.32 -1.16 -19.58
N ASN A 258 5.24 -1.80 -19.11
CA ASN A 258 4.53 -2.81 -19.89
C ASN A 258 3.70 -2.20 -21.04
N ASN A 259 3.23 -0.96 -20.87
CA ASN A 259 2.54 -0.19 -21.90
C ASN A 259 3.10 1.24 -21.96
N PRO A 260 4.23 1.44 -22.67
CA PRO A 260 4.94 2.72 -22.70
C PRO A 260 4.10 3.89 -23.18
N ASP A 261 4.14 4.99 -22.42
CA ASP A 261 3.61 6.29 -22.83
C ASP A 261 4.60 7.42 -22.55
N GLU A 262 5.11 8.06 -23.62
CA GLU A 262 6.17 9.08 -23.55
C GLU A 262 5.75 10.30 -22.71
N ARG A 263 4.44 10.56 -22.58
CA ARG A 263 3.89 11.64 -21.73
C ARG A 263 4.27 11.47 -20.25
N ALA A 264 4.67 10.26 -19.83
CA ALA A 264 5.13 9.99 -18.46
C ALA A 264 6.63 10.21 -18.26
N ASN A 265 7.43 10.39 -19.32
CA ASN A 265 8.89 10.28 -19.26
C ASN A 265 9.53 11.26 -18.27
N GLU A 266 9.13 12.54 -18.29
CA GLU A 266 9.59 13.55 -17.32
C GLU A 266 9.35 13.10 -15.87
N TRP A 267 8.16 12.57 -15.60
CA TRP A 267 7.74 12.16 -14.26
C TRP A 267 8.45 10.88 -13.81
N LEU A 268 8.64 9.92 -14.70
CA LEU A 268 9.42 8.70 -14.44
C LEU A 268 10.86 9.05 -14.07
N LEU A 269 11.52 9.87 -14.88
CA LEU A 269 12.90 10.30 -14.62
C LEU A 269 13.01 11.10 -13.32
N SER A 270 12.01 11.92 -12.97
CA SER A 270 12.03 12.70 -11.72
C SER A 270 12.08 11.83 -10.46
N ARG A 271 11.73 10.53 -10.54
CA ARG A 271 11.74 9.63 -9.37
C ARG A 271 13.13 9.33 -8.84
N ARG A 272 14.16 9.46 -9.68
CA ARG A 272 15.58 9.25 -9.30
C ARG A 272 15.99 10.03 -8.05
N TRP A 273 15.38 11.19 -7.83
CA TRP A 273 15.65 12.07 -6.69
C TRP A 273 15.11 11.57 -5.35
N THR A 274 14.27 10.55 -5.35
CA THR A 274 13.75 9.97 -4.10
C THR A 274 14.80 9.09 -3.39
N ASP A 275 15.77 8.56 -4.15
CA ASP A 275 16.79 7.59 -3.70
C ASP A 275 16.17 6.39 -2.93
N ILE A 276 14.98 5.93 -3.34
CA ILE A 276 14.32 4.73 -2.79
C ILE A 276 14.33 3.65 -3.87
N PRO A 277 15.11 2.55 -3.72
CA PRO A 277 15.28 1.55 -4.79
C PRO A 277 13.97 1.00 -5.36
N THR A 278 13.00 0.67 -4.49
CA THR A 278 11.70 0.11 -4.89
C THR A 278 10.82 1.04 -5.73
N VAL A 279 11.14 2.33 -5.77
CA VAL A 279 10.48 3.35 -6.59
C VAL A 279 11.35 3.71 -7.80
N VAL A 280 12.65 3.94 -7.57
CA VAL A 280 13.58 4.42 -8.59
C VAL A 280 13.79 3.38 -9.68
N VAL A 281 14.09 2.13 -9.32
CA VAL A 281 14.42 1.07 -10.28
C VAL A 281 13.29 0.86 -11.31
N PRO A 282 12.02 0.59 -10.91
CA PRO A 282 10.94 0.45 -11.87
C PRO A 282 10.71 1.69 -12.74
N SER A 283 10.95 2.89 -12.18
CA SER A 283 10.76 4.14 -12.91
C SER A 283 11.83 4.36 -13.98
N LEU A 284 13.09 4.03 -13.69
CA LEU A 284 14.17 4.08 -14.68
C LEU A 284 13.96 3.03 -15.77
N GLU A 285 13.58 1.81 -15.42
CA GLU A 285 13.26 0.76 -16.39
C GLU A 285 12.13 1.20 -17.33
N ALA A 286 11.06 1.81 -16.80
CA ALA A 286 9.97 2.33 -17.61
C ALA A 286 10.41 3.49 -18.52
N ALA A 287 11.26 4.39 -18.03
CA ALA A 287 11.78 5.49 -18.84
C ALA A 287 12.72 5.01 -19.96
N ALA A 288 13.46 3.92 -19.72
CA ALA A 288 14.38 3.33 -20.70
C ALA A 288 13.69 2.74 -21.94
N GLU A 289 12.37 2.54 -21.90
CA GLU A 289 11.55 2.22 -23.09
C GLU A 289 11.55 3.35 -24.13
N PHE A 290 11.99 4.56 -23.76
CA PHE A 290 12.14 5.73 -24.63
C PHE A 290 13.60 6.16 -24.75
N PRO A 291 14.48 5.37 -25.41
CA PRO A 291 15.89 5.67 -25.43
C PRO A 291 16.15 7.00 -26.17
N ASN A 292 16.56 8.02 -25.40
CA ASN A 292 16.90 9.34 -25.90
C ASN A 292 17.96 9.99 -24.99
N ASP A 293 18.54 11.10 -25.45
CA ASP A 293 19.61 11.81 -24.73
C ASP A 293 19.20 12.19 -23.30
N GLY A 294 17.94 12.60 -23.08
CA GLY A 294 17.45 12.95 -21.75
C GLY A 294 17.39 11.76 -20.79
N VAL A 295 17.06 10.57 -21.27
CA VAL A 295 17.11 9.33 -20.48
C VAL A 295 18.55 8.94 -20.20
N ARG A 296 19.44 8.95 -21.21
CA ARG A 296 20.88 8.70 -21.03
C ARG A 296 21.48 9.59 -19.95
N ASP A 297 21.27 10.90 -20.07
CA ASP A 297 21.83 11.88 -19.15
C ASP A 297 21.32 11.66 -17.72
N ALA A 298 20.03 11.32 -17.56
CA ALA A 298 19.44 10.99 -16.27
C ALA A 298 20.02 9.68 -15.67
N LEU A 299 20.32 8.68 -16.48
CA LEU A 299 20.97 7.45 -16.04
C LEU A 299 22.41 7.72 -15.56
N ILE A 300 23.20 8.47 -16.33
CA ILE A 300 24.57 8.87 -15.96
C ILE A 300 24.57 9.69 -14.66
N GLU A 301 23.63 10.63 -14.53
CA GLU A 301 23.44 11.41 -13.32
C GLU A 301 23.11 10.51 -12.12
N THR A 302 22.18 9.56 -12.29
CA THR A 302 21.77 8.61 -11.25
C THR A 302 22.93 7.77 -10.73
N ILE A 303 23.77 7.25 -11.62
CA ILE A 303 25.00 6.51 -11.26
C ILE A 303 25.90 7.38 -10.37
N SER A 304 25.98 8.68 -10.66
CA SER A 304 26.90 9.58 -9.97
C SER A 304 26.44 9.99 -8.57
N PHE A 305 25.13 10.10 -8.30
CA PHE A 305 24.64 10.59 -7.00
C PHE A 305 24.01 9.53 -6.09
N SER A 306 23.51 8.41 -6.63
CA SER A 306 22.71 7.49 -5.80
C SER A 306 23.58 6.75 -4.78
N SER A 307 23.11 6.70 -3.54
CA SER A 307 23.77 5.99 -2.46
C SER A 307 23.52 4.48 -2.49
N HIS A 308 22.55 4.02 -3.29
CA HIS A 308 22.13 2.63 -3.36
C HIS A 308 22.78 1.88 -4.53
N PRO A 309 23.60 0.84 -4.28
CA PRO A 309 24.23 0.05 -5.33
C PRO A 309 23.23 -0.57 -6.32
N GLU A 310 22.05 -1.00 -5.85
CA GLU A 310 20.98 -1.54 -6.69
C GLU A 310 20.49 -0.53 -7.74
N VAL A 311 20.33 0.73 -7.34
CA VAL A 311 19.90 1.82 -8.24
C VAL A 311 21.01 2.14 -9.25
N ARG A 312 22.26 2.27 -8.78
CA ARG A 312 23.41 2.52 -9.68
C ARG A 312 23.61 1.39 -10.68
N LYS A 313 23.53 0.14 -10.23
CA LYS A 313 23.60 -1.05 -11.08
C LYS A 313 22.52 -1.02 -12.16
N THR A 314 21.26 -0.78 -11.77
CA THR A 314 20.15 -0.68 -12.72
C THR A 314 20.43 0.41 -13.76
N ALA A 315 20.88 1.60 -13.32
CA ALA A 315 21.17 2.70 -14.23
C ALA A 315 22.33 2.35 -15.21
N VAL A 316 23.34 1.62 -14.75
CA VAL A 316 24.42 1.07 -15.59
C VAL A 316 23.87 0.10 -16.65
N GLU A 317 23.06 -0.87 -16.25
CA GLU A 317 22.49 -1.87 -17.16
C GLU A 317 21.61 -1.20 -18.23
N LEU A 318 20.84 -0.18 -17.84
CA LEU A 318 19.98 0.58 -18.75
C LEU A 318 20.75 1.53 -19.69
N LEU A 319 22.06 1.74 -19.48
CA LEU A 319 22.91 2.45 -20.45
C LEU A 319 23.30 1.60 -21.66
N GLN A 320 23.01 0.29 -21.66
CA GLN A 320 23.36 -0.64 -22.75
C GLN A 320 22.96 -0.15 -24.18
N PRO A 321 21.80 0.50 -24.40
CA PRO A 321 21.43 0.98 -25.73
C PRO A 321 22.26 2.16 -26.25
N TYR A 322 23.07 2.81 -25.41
CA TYR A 322 23.79 4.05 -25.74
C TYR A 322 25.26 3.78 -26.01
N SER A 323 25.66 3.90 -27.27
CA SER A 323 27.06 3.69 -27.71
C SER A 323 27.82 4.99 -27.94
N ASP A 324 27.35 6.11 -27.39
CA ASP A 324 28.02 7.40 -27.49
C ASP A 324 29.13 7.54 -26.43
N ASN A 325 30.01 8.52 -26.63
CA ASN A 325 31.16 8.73 -25.76
C ASN A 325 30.76 9.09 -24.33
N GLU A 326 29.61 9.72 -24.11
CA GLU A 326 29.19 10.13 -22.76
C GLU A 326 28.80 8.90 -21.94
N ALA A 327 28.02 7.99 -22.53
CA ALA A 327 27.69 6.70 -21.93
C ALA A 327 28.95 5.83 -21.70
N LEU A 328 29.82 5.70 -22.70
CA LEU A 328 31.05 4.90 -22.59
C LEU A 328 31.97 5.41 -21.48
N ASN A 329 32.23 6.72 -21.43
CA ASN A 329 33.07 7.31 -20.37
C ASN A 329 32.48 7.11 -18.98
N ALA A 330 31.15 7.21 -18.84
CA ALA A 330 30.48 6.96 -17.57
C ALA A 330 30.64 5.50 -17.13
N LEU A 331 30.43 4.56 -18.05
CA LEU A 331 30.59 3.13 -17.80
C LEU A 331 32.04 2.75 -17.43
N GLU A 332 33.04 3.25 -18.18
CA GLU A 332 34.47 3.02 -17.90
C GLU A 332 34.84 3.51 -16.50
N LYS A 333 34.45 4.74 -16.17
CA LYS A 333 34.69 5.31 -14.84
C LYS A 333 34.04 4.48 -13.74
N THR A 334 32.79 4.05 -13.96
CA THR A 334 32.06 3.22 -12.98
C THR A 334 32.72 1.86 -12.81
N ALA A 335 33.10 1.18 -13.89
CA ALA A 335 33.81 -0.10 -13.84
C ALA A 335 35.13 -0.02 -13.05
N GLU A 336 35.84 1.11 -13.13
CA GLU A 336 37.10 1.31 -12.43
C GLU A 336 36.94 1.74 -10.96
N THR A 337 35.93 2.58 -10.66
CA THR A 337 35.93 3.39 -9.43
C THR A 337 34.71 3.27 -8.53
N ASP A 338 33.63 2.60 -8.96
CA ASP A 338 32.48 2.39 -8.07
C ASP A 338 32.87 1.59 -6.84
N ASP A 339 32.29 1.91 -5.67
CA ASP A 339 32.63 1.25 -4.42
C ASP A 339 32.05 -0.16 -4.31
N ASP A 340 30.94 -0.44 -4.99
CA ASP A 340 30.30 -1.76 -5.03
C ASP A 340 30.81 -2.62 -6.19
N GLU A 341 31.27 -3.84 -5.86
CA GLU A 341 31.81 -4.78 -6.86
C GLU A 341 30.78 -5.20 -7.91
N THR A 342 29.52 -5.38 -7.51
CA THR A 342 28.43 -5.77 -8.41
C THR A 342 28.15 -4.69 -9.45
N VAL A 343 28.27 -3.41 -9.05
CA VAL A 343 28.09 -2.26 -9.96
C VAL A 343 29.25 -2.21 -10.94
N ARG A 344 30.51 -2.39 -10.48
CA ARG A 344 31.69 -2.44 -11.36
C ARG A 344 31.60 -3.56 -12.39
N GLU A 345 31.24 -4.77 -11.96
CA GLU A 345 31.07 -5.93 -12.83
C GLU A 345 29.96 -5.71 -13.88
N SER A 346 28.85 -5.08 -13.48
CA SER A 346 27.76 -4.75 -14.39
C SER A 346 28.22 -3.73 -15.44
N ALA A 347 29.00 -2.72 -15.05
CA ALA A 347 29.53 -1.73 -15.98
C ALA A 347 30.49 -2.35 -16.99
N GLN A 348 31.38 -3.25 -16.56
CA GLN A 348 32.25 -3.99 -17.47
C GLN A 348 31.44 -4.86 -18.43
N SER A 349 30.43 -5.58 -17.93
CA SER A 349 29.57 -6.41 -18.77
C SER A 349 28.83 -5.59 -19.84
N VAL A 350 28.41 -4.37 -19.51
CA VAL A 350 27.76 -3.47 -20.47
C VAL A 350 28.77 -2.96 -21.49
N LEU A 351 29.98 -2.55 -21.08
CA LEU A 351 31.06 -2.15 -21.99
C LEU A 351 31.39 -3.26 -23.01
N ASP A 352 31.58 -4.49 -22.53
CA ASP A 352 31.86 -5.66 -23.37
C ASP A 352 30.74 -5.91 -24.40
N SER A 353 29.50 -5.52 -24.09
CA SER A 353 28.35 -5.66 -24.99
C SER A 353 28.23 -4.56 -26.04
N ILE A 354 28.61 -3.32 -25.69
CA ILE A 354 28.52 -2.14 -26.57
C ILE A 354 29.74 -2.07 -27.51
N ALA A 355 30.91 -2.45 -27.01
CA ALA A 355 32.18 -2.44 -27.73
C ALA A 355 32.83 -3.82 -27.68
N PRO A 356 32.25 -4.84 -28.35
CA PRO A 356 32.87 -6.16 -28.43
C PRO A 356 34.21 -6.06 -29.19
N ASP A 357 35.27 -6.61 -28.59
CA ASP A 357 36.65 -6.66 -29.12
C ASP A 357 36.77 -7.02 -30.61
#